data_AF-A0A368G688-F1
#
_entry.id   AF-A0A368G688-F1
#
_cell.length_a   1.000
_cell.length_b   1.000
_cell.length_c   1.000
_cell.angle_alpha   90.00
_cell.angle_beta   90.00
_cell.angle_gamma   90.00
#
_symmetry.space_group_name_H-M   'P 1'
#
loop_
_entity.id
_entity.type
_entity.pdbx_description
1 polymer ?
#
loop_
_entity_poly.entity_id
_entity_poly.type
_entity_poly.pdbx_seq_one_letter_code
_entity_poly.pdbx_strand_id
1 'polypeptide(L)'
;MLSPSRLKKSSLFPADDTKYGVCEGRKISRILGLNTTSSEVRMLIVYSDTKKVHKRDAELVPSRILRHYAPQMVIDYYESLIIKGNYE
;
A
#
# COMPACT_ATOMS: atom_id res chain seq x y z
N MET A 1 10.16 28.44 27.53
CA MET A 1 10.76 27.46 26.62
C MET A 1 9.88 26.20 26.64
N LEU A 2 9.10 25.98 25.59
CA LEU A 2 8.23 24.80 25.48
C LEU A 2 9.05 23.64 24.91
N SER A 3 9.25 22.61 25.73
CA SER A 3 9.85 21.34 25.30
C SER A 3 9.01 20.74 24.17
N PRO A 4 9.61 20.28 23.05
CA PRO A 4 8.84 19.60 22.03
C PRO A 4 8.38 18.27 22.61
N SER A 5 7.08 18.18 22.93
CA SER A 5 6.42 16.93 23.24
C SER A 5 6.63 16.00 22.05
N ARG A 6 7.50 15.01 22.25
CA ARG A 6 7.74 13.91 21.32
C ARG A 6 6.36 13.31 21.01
N LEU A 7 5.81 13.61 19.83
CA LEU A 7 4.59 12.98 19.33
C LEU A 7 4.77 11.49 19.54
N LYS A 8 4.02 10.92 20.49
CA LYS A 8 3.95 9.48 20.66
C LYS A 8 3.53 8.96 19.29
N LYS A 9 4.46 8.29 18.61
CA LYS A 9 4.20 7.56 17.37
C LYS A 9 3.11 6.57 17.75
N SER A 10 1.85 6.96 17.55
CA SER A 10 0.71 6.10 17.82
C SER A 10 1.01 4.84 17.05
N SER A 11 1.14 3.73 17.76
CA SER A 11 1.21 2.39 17.20
C SER A 11 -0.15 2.11 16.54
N LEU A 12 -0.43 2.78 15.44
CA LEU A 12 -1.66 2.75 14.66
C LEU A 12 -1.55 1.71 13.53
N PHE A 13 -0.65 0.75 13.70
CA PHE A 13 -0.57 -0.43 12.87
C PHE A 13 -1.02 -1.57 13.77
N PRO A 14 -2.20 -2.19 13.54
CA PRO A 14 -2.45 -3.51 14.12
C PRO A 14 -1.21 -4.37 13.88
N ALA A 15 -0.76 -5.11 14.89
CA ALA A 15 0.52 -5.81 14.89
C ALA A 15 0.76 -6.70 13.64
N ASP A 16 -0.34 -7.10 12.99
CA ASP A 16 -0.40 -7.90 11.78
C ASP A 16 -0.03 -7.14 10.47
N ASP A 17 0.09 -5.81 10.47
CA ASP A 17 0.44 -5.04 9.27
C ASP A 17 1.92 -5.13 8.91
N THR A 18 2.76 -5.53 9.86
CA THR A 18 4.22 -5.62 9.63
C THR A 18 4.59 -6.76 8.67
N LYS A 19 3.67 -7.69 8.40
CA LYS A 19 3.88 -8.81 7.47
C LYS A 19 3.92 -8.40 5.99
N TYR A 20 3.37 -7.24 5.66
CA TYR A 20 3.29 -6.80 4.26
C TYR A 20 4.65 -6.32 3.78
N GLY A 21 5.04 -6.71 2.57
CA GLY A 21 6.35 -6.38 2.01
C GLY A 21 6.63 -4.88 1.96
N VAL A 22 5.60 -4.06 1.71
CA VAL A 22 5.71 -2.59 1.71
C VAL A 22 6.11 -2.04 3.09
N CYS A 23 5.67 -2.66 4.18
CA CYS A 23 6.07 -2.30 5.54
C CYS A 23 7.52 -2.71 5.84
N GLU A 24 8.03 -3.74 5.16
CA GLU A 24 9.45 -4.13 5.18
C GLU A 24 10.33 -3.24 4.27
N GLY A 25 9.76 -2.23 3.60
CA GLY A 25 10.48 -1.34 2.68
C GLY A 25 10.66 -1.89 1.26
N ARG A 26 9.91 -2.94 0.87
CA ARG A 26 9.91 -3.40 -0.53
C ARG A 26 9.30 -2.33 -1.43
N LYS A 27 9.96 -2.08 -2.58
CA LYS A 27 9.52 -1.06 -3.53
C LYS A 27 8.39 -1.59 -4.41
N ILE A 28 7.29 -0.85 -4.47
CA ILE A 28 6.14 -1.17 -5.32
C ILE A 28 6.46 -0.74 -6.77
N SER A 29 6.19 -1.63 -7.71
CA SER A 29 6.27 -1.38 -9.16
C SER A 29 4.97 -0.78 -9.68
N ARG A 30 3.83 -1.44 -9.39
CA ARG A 30 2.49 -1.02 -9.85
C ARG A 30 1.38 -1.66 -9.04
N ILE A 31 0.19 -1.04 -9.10
CA ILE A 31 -1.07 -1.60 -8.62
C ILE A 31 -1.79 -2.23 -9.83
N LEU A 32 -2.21 -3.48 -9.70
CA LEU A 32 -2.86 -4.24 -10.78
C LEU A 32 -4.39 -4.21 -10.69
N GLY A 33 -4.95 -4.05 -9.49
CA GLY A 33 -6.37 -4.24 -9.29
C GLY A 33 -6.82 -3.96 -7.87
N LEU A 34 -8.14 -3.81 -7.73
CA LEU A 34 -8.83 -3.76 -6.45
C LEU A 34 -9.46 -5.11 -6.16
N ASN A 35 -9.49 -5.46 -4.88
CA ASN A 35 -10.29 -6.55 -4.36
C ASN A 35 -11.20 -6.00 -3.26
N THR A 36 -12.51 -6.10 -3.50
CA THR A 36 -13.57 -5.60 -2.62
C THR A 36 -14.37 -6.72 -1.94
N THR A 37 -13.97 -8.00 -2.09
CA THR A 37 -14.72 -9.13 -1.53
C THR A 37 -14.50 -9.31 -0.02
N SER A 38 -13.45 -8.69 0.55
CA SER A 38 -13.25 -8.65 2.01
C SER A 38 -13.87 -7.42 2.66
N SER A 39 -13.98 -7.45 4.00
CA SER A 39 -14.47 -6.32 4.82
C SER A 39 -13.68 -5.02 4.67
N GLU A 40 -12.46 -5.10 4.14
CA GLU A 40 -11.64 -3.95 3.77
C GLU A 40 -11.23 -4.05 2.29
N VAL A 41 -11.20 -2.92 1.60
CA VAL A 41 -10.65 -2.82 0.23
C VAL A 41 -9.16 -3.15 0.24
N ARG A 42 -8.78 -4.14 -0.57
CA ARG A 42 -7.37 -4.52 -0.80
C ARG A 42 -6.98 -4.18 -2.22
N MET A 43 -5.69 -3.96 -2.43
CA MET A 43 -5.12 -3.71 -3.75
C MET A 43 -4.09 -4.79 -4.05
N LEU A 44 -4.15 -5.36 -5.24
CA LEU A 44 -3.13 -6.28 -5.71
C LEU A 44 -1.94 -5.46 -6.23
N ILE A 45 -0.80 -5.58 -5.58
CA ILE A 45 0.42 -4.86 -5.95
C ILE A 45 1.48 -5.82 -6.46
N VAL A 46 2.37 -5.30 -7.30
CA VAL A 46 3.59 -6.00 -7.73
C VAL A 46 4.79 -5.23 -7.21
N TYR A 47 5.76 -5.92 -6.62
CA TYR A 47 7.02 -5.32 -6.19
C TYR A 47 8.04 -5.26 -7.32
N SER A 48 8.94 -4.28 -7.28
CA SER A 48 10.01 -4.10 -8.27
C SER A 48 11.34 -4.70 -7.84
N ASP A 49 11.45 -5.21 -6.61
CA ASP A 49 12.71 -5.67 -6.05
C ASP A 49 13.00 -7.13 -6.42
N THR A 50 14.12 -7.36 -7.10
CA THR A 50 14.66 -8.69 -7.42
C THR A 50 15.22 -9.42 -6.19
N LYS A 51 15.09 -8.84 -4.99
CA LYS A 51 15.87 -9.22 -3.80
C LYS A 51 15.43 -10.53 -3.14
N LYS A 52 14.35 -11.20 -3.55
CA LYS A 52 13.95 -12.47 -2.93
C LYS A 52 13.39 -13.46 -3.95
N VAL A 53 14.25 -14.37 -4.39
CA VAL A 53 13.96 -15.54 -5.25
C VAL A 53 12.83 -16.44 -4.68
N HIS A 54 12.40 -16.23 -3.43
CA HIS A 54 11.40 -17.05 -2.74
C HIS A 54 10.21 -16.27 -2.14
N LYS A 55 10.11 -14.94 -2.31
CA LYS A 55 8.89 -14.20 -1.90
C LYS A 55 8.02 -13.93 -3.12
N ARG A 56 6.69 -13.96 -2.94
CA ARG A 56 5.75 -13.61 -4.01
C ARG A 56 6.04 -12.20 -4.51
N ASP A 57 6.11 -12.05 -5.82
CA ASP A 57 6.28 -10.76 -6.50
C ASP A 57 5.02 -9.90 -6.43
N ALA A 58 3.88 -10.56 -6.23
CA ALA A 58 2.58 -9.92 -6.05
C ALA A 58 1.99 -10.19 -4.66
N GLU A 59 1.32 -9.17 -4.11
CA GLU A 59 0.70 -9.24 -2.80
C GLU A 59 -0.62 -8.46 -2.76
N LEU A 60 -1.64 -9.00 -2.07
CA LEU A 60 -2.88 -8.29 -1.76
C LEU A 60 -2.71 -7.52 -0.46
N VAL A 61 -2.64 -6.20 -0.55
CA VAL A 61 -2.38 -5.32 0.58
C VAL A 61 -3.61 -4.46 0.88
N PRO A 62 -4.03 -4.34 2.15
CA PRO A 62 -5.04 -3.37 2.56
C PRO A 62 -4.76 -1.96 2.05
N SER A 63 -5.78 -1.34 1.45
CA SER A 63 -5.62 0.01 0.86
C SER A 63 -5.18 1.05 1.88
N ARG A 64 -5.55 0.91 3.16
CA ARG A 64 -5.10 1.81 4.24
C ARG A 64 -3.59 1.81 4.44
N ILE A 65 -2.94 0.65 4.23
CA ILE A 65 -1.48 0.52 4.34
C ILE A 65 -0.84 1.23 3.15
N LEU A 66 -1.35 1.01 1.94
CA LEU A 66 -0.80 1.65 0.74
C LEU A 66 -0.97 3.18 0.76
N ARG A 67 -2.08 3.70 1.30
CA ARG A 67 -2.24 5.15 1.51
C ARG A 67 -1.18 5.75 2.44
N HIS A 68 -0.61 4.95 3.34
CA HIS A 68 0.47 5.40 4.22
C HIS A 68 1.84 5.31 3.54
N TYR A 69 2.15 4.18 2.91
CA TYR A 69 3.50 3.90 2.41
C TYR A 69 3.74 4.29 0.94
N ALA A 70 2.69 4.33 0.12
CA ALA A 70 2.77 4.65 -1.30
C ALA A 70 1.56 5.49 -1.76
N PRO A 71 1.29 6.65 -1.12
CA PRO A 71 0.09 7.45 -1.38
C PRO A 71 -0.04 7.88 -2.85
N GLN A 72 1.06 8.30 -3.49
CA GLN A 72 1.05 8.72 -4.89
C GLN A 72 0.64 7.59 -5.82
N MET A 73 1.19 6.39 -5.64
CA MET A 73 0.81 5.20 -6.43
C MET A 73 -0.69 4.88 -6.31
N VAL A 74 -1.27 5.09 -5.14
CA VAL A 74 -2.71 4.89 -4.91
C VAL A 74 -3.53 5.94 -5.65
N ILE A 75 -3.11 7.21 -5.61
CA ILE A 75 -3.75 8.31 -6.34
C ILE A 75 -3.69 8.04 -7.84
N ASP A 76 -2.50 7.80 -8.39
CA ASP A 76 -2.26 7.53 -9.81
C ASP A 76 -3.15 6.38 -10.31
N TYR A 77 -3.27 5.32 -9.50
CA TYR A 77 -4.13 4.19 -9.83
C TYR A 77 -5.61 4.59 -9.92
N TYR A 78 -6.13 5.34 -8.94
CA TYR A 78 -7.52 5.81 -8.99
C TYR A 78 -7.77 6.78 -10.14
N GLU A 79 -6.84 7.70 -10.41
CA GLU A 79 -6.90 8.60 -11.56
C GLU A 79 -6.97 7.80 -12.87
N SER A 80 -6.17 6.73 -13.00
CA SER A 80 -6.21 5.86 -14.17
C SER A 80 -7.56 5.16 -14.37
N LEU A 81 -8.30 4.86 -13.29
CA LEU A 81 -9.63 4.27 -13.37
C LEU A 81 -10.67 5.29 -13.83
N ILE A 82 -10.60 6.52 -13.34
CA ILE A 82 -11.50 7.61 -13.74
C ILE A 82 -11.30 7.94 -15.22
N ILE A 83 -10.04 8.09 -15.65
CA ILE A 83 -9.70 8.36 -17.04
C ILE A 83 -10.28 7.26 -17.93
N LYS A 84 -10.03 5.99 -17.61
CA LYS A 84 -10.56 4.86 -18.40
C LYS A 84 -12.09 4.82 -18.43
N GLY A 85 -12.73 5.02 -17.29
CA GLY A 85 -14.20 5.02 -17.19
C GLY A 85 -14.89 6.16 -17.93
N ASN A 86 -14.17 7.22 -18.32
CA ASN A 86 -14.70 8.32 -19.13
C ASN A 86 -14.58 8.07 -20.64
N TYR A 87 -13.89 7.00 -21.07
CA TYR A 87 -13.73 6.61 -22.48
C TYR A 87 -14.47 5.30 -22.82
N GLU A 88 -15.28 4.78 -21.89
CA GLU A 88 -16.26 3.70 -22.10
C GLU A 88 -17.68 4.29 -22.12
#